data_AF-A0A829HAT5-F1
#
_entry.id   AF-A0A829HAT5-F1
#
_cell.length_a   1.000
_cell.length_b   1.000
_cell.length_c   1.000
_cell.angle_alpha   90.00
_cell.angle_beta   90.00
_cell.angle_gamma   90.00
#
_symmetry.space_group_name_H-M   'P 1'
#
loop_
_entity.id
_entity.type
_entity.pdbx_description
1 polymer ?
#
loop_
_entity_poly.entity_id
_entity_poly.type
_entity_poly.pdbx_seq_one_letter_code
_entity_poly.pdbx_strand_id
1 'polypeptide(L)'
;MNNKHKANAAVQICKRLVLIFDLRLIRKEIMMPQADCIFCHLPQTSIVLENDLAVAFWDIHPVSQGHLLVIPRTHRRDFFDLSEEELLAINRLIQAGKTLIDQQYHPDGYNVGANVGLYGGQTVMHCHLHLIPRYRGDDPNPAGGIRKMLPNGQEFA
;
A
#
# COMPACT_ATOMS: atom_id res chain seq x y z
N MET A 1 -55.84 -46.08 -14.41
CA MET A 1 -56.59 -44.81 -14.51
C MET A 1 -55.99 -43.79 -13.55
N ASN A 2 -55.64 -42.63 -14.10
CA ASN A 2 -55.24 -41.36 -13.45
C ASN A 2 -54.26 -41.40 -12.25
N ASN A 3 -52.97 -41.40 -12.60
CA ASN A 3 -51.88 -40.90 -11.75
C ASN A 3 -51.70 -39.36 -11.93
N LYS A 4 -52.82 -38.65 -12.07
CA LYS A 4 -52.90 -37.19 -12.13
C LYS A 4 -53.30 -36.73 -10.74
N HIS A 5 -52.33 -36.46 -9.86
CA HIS A 5 -52.45 -35.55 -8.69
C HIS A 5 -51.21 -35.50 -7.78
N LYS A 6 -50.09 -36.14 -8.14
CA LYS A 6 -48.77 -35.77 -7.57
C LYS A 6 -47.94 -34.94 -8.54
N ALA A 7 -48.61 -33.99 -9.19
CA ALA A 7 -47.98 -32.89 -9.91
C ALA A 7 -47.91 -31.70 -8.93
N ASN A 8 -47.00 -31.77 -7.97
CA ASN A 8 -46.55 -30.58 -7.25
C ASN A 8 -45.12 -30.31 -7.73
N ALA A 9 -45.06 -29.49 -8.75
CA ALA A 9 -43.89 -29.07 -9.48
C ALA A 9 -43.01 -28.14 -8.63
N ALA A 10 -42.34 -28.69 -7.62
CA ALA A 10 -41.16 -28.08 -7.00
C ALA A 10 -39.86 -28.45 -7.75
N VAL A 11 -39.98 -29.13 -8.88
CA VAL A 11 -38.89 -29.45 -9.81
C VAL A 11 -39.19 -28.78 -11.13
N GLN A 12 -39.24 -27.45 -11.08
CA GLN A 12 -39.45 -26.58 -12.24
C GLN A 12 -38.11 -25.90 -12.52
N ILE A 13 -37.43 -26.42 -13.56
CA ILE A 13 -36.48 -25.72 -14.44
C ILE A 13 -34.99 -25.72 -14.04
N CYS A 14 -34.33 -26.79 -14.46
CA CYS A 14 -33.12 -26.78 -15.30
C CYS A 14 -32.60 -25.40 -15.75
N LYS A 15 -31.63 -24.85 -15.01
CA LYS A 15 -30.43 -24.17 -15.55
C LYS A 15 -29.25 -24.65 -14.68
N ARG A 16 -28.65 -25.77 -15.07
CA ARG A 16 -27.35 -25.78 -15.77
C ARG A 16 -26.30 -25.10 -14.89
N LEU A 17 -25.71 -25.87 -13.98
CA LEU A 17 -24.33 -26.34 -14.10
C LEU A 17 -23.34 -25.20 -14.37
N VAL A 18 -22.40 -25.04 -13.43
CA VAL A 18 -21.17 -24.23 -13.51
C VAL A 18 -21.35 -22.73 -13.26
N LEU A 19 -21.22 -22.31 -12.00
CA LEU A 19 -20.59 -21.04 -11.61
C LEU A 19 -20.20 -21.04 -10.12
N ILE A 20 -19.70 -22.18 -9.62
CA ILE A 20 -18.67 -22.15 -8.59
C ILE A 20 -17.37 -21.91 -9.37
N PHE A 21 -17.19 -20.69 -9.84
CA PHE A 21 -15.88 -20.26 -10.34
C PHE A 21 -15.03 -20.05 -9.09
N ASP A 22 -14.10 -20.97 -8.94
CA ASP A 22 -13.00 -20.96 -7.99
C ASP A 22 -12.38 -19.55 -7.89
N LEU A 23 -12.73 -18.81 -6.83
CA LEU A 23 -12.15 -17.49 -6.52
C LEU A 23 -10.62 -17.55 -6.29
N ARG A 24 -10.02 -18.75 -6.28
CA ARG A 24 -8.57 -18.95 -6.16
C ARG A 24 -7.85 -18.82 -7.51
N LEU A 25 -8.55 -18.85 -8.64
CA LEU A 25 -7.94 -18.81 -9.97
C LEU A 25 -7.84 -17.41 -10.62
N ILE A 26 -8.36 -16.36 -9.96
CA ILE A 26 -8.22 -14.96 -10.42
C ILE A 26 -6.99 -14.26 -9.80
N ARG A 27 -6.39 -14.83 -8.74
CA ARG A 27 -5.36 -14.15 -7.93
C ARG A 27 -3.92 -14.24 -8.44
N LYS A 28 -3.71 -14.72 -9.67
CA LYS A 28 -2.41 -14.74 -10.36
C LYS A 28 -2.46 -13.94 -11.65
N GLU A 29 -3.09 -12.77 -11.64
CA GLU A 29 -2.49 -11.70 -12.43
C GLU A 29 -1.13 -11.41 -11.80
N ILE A 30 -0.09 -11.94 -12.43
CA ILE A 30 1.28 -11.46 -12.27
C ILE A 30 1.21 -10.00 -12.72
N MET A 31 0.96 -9.10 -11.77
CA MET A 31 0.78 -7.69 -12.05
C MET A 31 2.15 -7.12 -12.37
N MET A 32 2.42 -7.07 -13.68
CA MET A 32 3.65 -6.61 -14.27
C MET A 32 3.93 -5.14 -13.87
N PRO A 33 5.20 -4.70 -13.88
CA PRO A 33 5.53 -3.29 -13.71
C PRO A 33 4.67 -2.42 -14.64
N GLN A 34 4.05 -1.37 -14.08
CA GLN A 34 3.28 -0.41 -14.87
C GLN A 34 4.23 0.58 -15.54
N ALA A 35 4.14 0.70 -16.86
CA ALA A 35 5.08 1.45 -17.71
C ALA A 35 5.34 2.90 -17.23
N ASP A 36 4.30 3.58 -16.74
CA ASP A 36 4.40 4.99 -16.32
C ASP A 36 4.64 5.16 -14.80
N CYS A 37 4.84 4.07 -14.06
CA CYS A 37 5.09 4.13 -12.62
C CYS A 37 6.58 4.26 -12.31
N ILE A 38 6.98 5.38 -11.72
CA ILE A 38 8.38 5.61 -11.32
C ILE A 38 8.88 4.61 -10.27
N PHE A 39 7.99 4.08 -9.41
CA PHE A 39 8.36 3.09 -8.39
C PHE A 39 8.48 1.67 -8.96
N CYS A 40 7.75 1.34 -10.03
CA CYS A 40 7.97 0.09 -10.76
C CYS A 40 9.34 0.04 -11.44
N HIS A 41 9.92 1.21 -11.74
CA HIS A 41 11.22 1.37 -12.38
C HIS A 41 12.30 1.89 -11.43
N LEU A 42 12.08 1.76 -10.12
CA LEU A 42 13.05 2.18 -9.12
C LEU A 42 14.39 1.45 -9.35
N PRO A 43 15.52 2.18 -9.54
CA PRO A 43 16.81 1.55 -9.72
C PRO A 43 17.22 0.78 -8.47
N GLN A 44 17.75 -0.44 -8.63
CA GLN A 44 18.22 -1.28 -7.51
C GLN A 44 19.24 -0.54 -6.63
N THR A 45 20.05 0.35 -7.21
CA THR A 45 21.03 1.18 -6.48
C THR A 45 20.42 2.17 -5.50
N SER A 46 19.12 2.45 -5.61
CA SER A 46 18.40 3.37 -4.70
C SER A 46 17.87 2.65 -3.47
N ILE A 47 17.86 1.32 -3.47
CA ILE A 47 17.26 0.50 -2.42
C ILE A 47 18.19 0.44 -1.22
N VAL A 48 17.65 0.79 -0.05
CA VAL A 48 18.35 0.85 1.24
C VAL A 48 18.11 -0.43 2.04
N LEU A 49 16.87 -0.91 2.05
CA LEU A 49 16.47 -2.17 2.68
C LEU A 49 15.51 -2.91 1.75
N GLU A 50 15.56 -4.24 1.75
CA GLU A 50 14.64 -5.06 0.97
C GLU A 50 14.32 -6.38 1.64
N ASN A 51 13.18 -6.95 1.25
CA ASN A 51 12.85 -8.34 1.46
C ASN A 51 12.14 -8.89 0.20
N ASP A 52 11.55 -10.08 0.32
CA ASP A 52 10.93 -10.78 -0.82
C ASP A 52 9.79 -9.99 -1.48
N LEU A 53 9.04 -9.19 -0.71
CA LEU A 53 7.80 -8.56 -1.19
C LEU A 53 7.81 -7.02 -1.14
N ALA A 54 8.80 -6.42 -0.49
CA ALA A 54 8.87 -4.98 -0.30
C ALA A 54 10.32 -4.46 -0.39
N VAL A 55 10.43 -3.17 -0.68
CA VAL A 55 11.71 -2.43 -0.73
C VAL A 55 11.53 -1.08 -0.03
N ALA A 56 12.61 -0.54 0.51
CA ALA A 56 12.65 0.77 1.14
C ALA A 56 13.80 1.62 0.58
N PHE A 57 13.55 2.91 0.40
CA PHE A 57 14.50 3.87 -0.17
C PHE A 57 14.25 5.27 0.38
N TRP A 58 15.26 6.13 0.34
CA TRP A 58 15.14 7.51 0.83
C TRP A 58 14.23 8.34 -0.09
N ASP A 59 13.37 9.17 0.51
CA ASP A 59 12.58 10.13 -0.24
C ASP A 59 13.51 11.22 -0.82
N ILE A 60 13.33 11.55 -2.10
CA ILE A 60 14.06 12.62 -2.80
C ILE A 60 13.57 14.03 -2.42
N HIS A 61 12.37 14.11 -1.85
CA HIS A 61 11.76 15.32 -1.30
C HIS A 61 11.43 15.10 0.19
N PRO A 62 12.45 14.92 1.04
CA PRO A 62 12.25 14.52 2.43
C PRO A 62 11.56 15.62 3.24
N VAL A 63 10.53 15.26 4.03
CA VAL A 63 9.93 16.16 5.03
C VAL A 63 10.95 16.49 6.14
N SER A 64 11.80 15.52 6.47
CA SER A 64 12.85 15.63 7.48
C SER A 64 14.00 14.66 7.16
N GLN A 65 15.15 14.86 7.79
CA GLN A 65 16.32 13.99 7.59
C GLN A 65 15.96 12.53 7.90
N GLY A 66 16.29 11.62 6.99
CA GLY A 66 15.96 10.20 7.13
C GLY A 66 14.52 9.82 6.72
N HIS A 67 13.78 10.69 6.03
CA HIS A 67 12.49 10.33 5.44
C HIS A 67 12.65 9.15 4.47
N LEU A 68 12.08 8.01 4.84
CA LEU A 68 12.15 6.75 4.11
C LEU A 68 10.77 6.39 3.57
N LEU A 69 10.72 5.94 2.32
CA LEU A 69 9.55 5.34 1.70
C LEU A 69 9.69 3.82 1.69
N VAL A 70 8.59 3.12 1.96
CA VAL A 70 8.51 1.65 1.87
C VAL A 70 7.38 1.28 0.91
N ILE A 71 7.70 0.48 -0.12
CA ILE A 71 6.77 0.10 -1.18
C ILE A 71 6.72 -1.42 -1.35
N PRO A 72 5.59 -2.01 -1.81
CA PRO A 72 5.60 -3.38 -2.31
C PRO A 72 6.38 -3.45 -3.63
N ARG A 73 7.00 -4.61 -3.91
CA ARG A 73 7.62 -4.88 -5.22
C ARG A 73 6.58 -4.97 -6.32
N THR A 74 5.49 -5.67 -6.04
CA THR A 74 4.33 -5.72 -6.93
C THR A 74 3.68 -4.34 -6.97
N HIS A 75 3.30 -3.87 -8.16
CA HIS A 75 2.52 -2.65 -8.26
C HIS A 75 1.18 -2.84 -7.55
N ARG A 76 0.93 -2.07 -6.49
CA ARG A 76 -0.36 -1.96 -5.82
C ARG A 76 -0.75 -0.50 -5.88
N ARG A 77 -1.95 -0.15 -6.33
CA ARG A 77 -2.28 1.26 -6.56
C ARG A 77 -2.15 2.07 -5.27
N ASP A 78 -2.68 1.54 -4.19
CA ASP A 78 -2.65 2.16 -2.87
C ASP A 78 -2.66 1.12 -1.73
N PHE A 79 -2.80 1.59 -0.49
CA PHE A 79 -2.75 0.77 0.72
C PHE A 79 -3.82 -0.34 0.78
N PHE A 80 -5.02 -0.09 0.21
CA PHE A 80 -6.13 -1.04 0.30
C PHE A 80 -6.03 -2.19 -0.71
N ASP A 81 -5.10 -2.10 -1.66
CA ASP A 81 -4.81 -3.16 -2.64
C ASP A 81 -3.78 -4.18 -2.13
N LEU A 82 -3.12 -3.91 -1.00
CA LEU A 82 -2.08 -4.78 -0.44
C LEU A 82 -2.65 -6.13 0.02
N SER A 83 -1.91 -7.22 -0.21
CA SER A 83 -2.17 -8.50 0.45
C SER A 83 -1.72 -8.49 1.92
N GLU A 84 -2.18 -9.46 2.72
CA GLU A 84 -1.73 -9.61 4.11
C GLU A 84 -0.22 -9.85 4.21
N GLU A 85 0.34 -10.62 3.29
CA GLU A 85 1.78 -10.90 3.21
C GLU A 85 2.57 -9.63 2.84
N GLU A 86 2.07 -8.82 1.92
CA GLU A 86 2.67 -7.54 1.54
C GLU A 86 2.62 -6.54 2.70
N LEU A 87 1.48 -6.45 3.42
CA LEU A 87 1.36 -5.63 4.63
C LEU A 87 2.40 -6.01 5.69
N LEU A 88 2.57 -7.32 5.94
CA LEU A 88 3.55 -7.81 6.90
C LEU A 88 4.99 -7.52 6.43
N ALA A 89 5.29 -7.72 5.15
CA ALA A 89 6.60 -7.46 4.58
C ALA A 89 6.98 -5.96 4.66
N ILE A 90 6.04 -5.08 4.36
CA ILE A 90 6.20 -3.62 4.49
C ILE A 90 6.44 -3.25 5.96
N ASN A 91 5.61 -3.76 6.88
CA ASN A 91 5.77 -3.45 8.31
C ASN A 91 7.12 -3.91 8.86
N ARG A 92 7.64 -5.07 8.42
CA ARG A 92 9.00 -5.52 8.76
C ARG A 92 10.07 -4.52 8.30
N LEU A 93 9.93 -3.96 7.10
CA LEU A 93 10.84 -2.93 6.62
C LEU A 93 10.67 -1.59 7.34
N ILE A 94 9.47 -1.21 7.77
CA ILE A 94 9.27 -0.03 8.62
C ILE A 94 10.04 -0.18 9.94
N GLN A 95 9.96 -1.35 10.59
CA GLN A 95 10.69 -1.61 11.83
C GLN A 95 12.21 -1.59 11.60
N ALA A 96 12.71 -2.24 10.55
CA ALA A 96 14.13 -2.23 10.20
C ALA A 96 14.62 -0.82 9.82
N GLY A 97 13.83 -0.07 9.06
CA GLY A 97 14.10 1.32 8.69
C GLY A 97 14.17 2.22 9.91
N LYS A 98 13.27 2.06 10.89
CA LYS A 98 13.36 2.77 12.17
C LYS A 98 14.68 2.49 12.87
N THR A 99 15.10 1.22 12.97
CA THR A 99 16.39 0.87 13.59
C THR A 99 17.57 1.52 12.88
N LEU A 100 17.58 1.51 11.54
CA LEU A 100 18.61 2.16 10.74
C LEU A 100 18.65 3.68 10.99
N ILE A 101 17.49 4.33 10.95
CA ILE A 101 17.36 5.77 11.16
C ILE A 101 17.75 6.17 12.57
N ASP A 102 17.35 5.40 13.59
CA ASP A 102 17.72 5.65 14.98
C ASP A 102 19.24 5.68 15.16
N GLN A 103 19.95 4.72 14.55
CA GLN A 103 21.41 4.61 14.63
C GLN A 103 22.13 5.76 13.90
N GLN A 104 21.56 6.23 12.78
CA GLN A 104 22.23 7.21 11.93
C GLN A 104 21.90 8.65 12.32
N TYR A 105 20.65 8.91 12.70
CA TYR A 105 20.12 10.28 12.79
C TYR A 105 19.48 10.62 14.14
N HIS A 106 19.27 9.65 15.04
CA HIS A 106 18.81 9.89 16.42
C HIS A 106 17.56 10.80 16.54
N PRO A 107 16.45 10.50 15.85
CA PRO A 107 15.24 11.32 15.94
C PRO A 107 14.54 11.22 17.30
N ASP A 108 13.74 12.23 17.63
CA ASP A 108 12.95 12.32 18.86
C ASP A 108 11.53 11.69 18.71
N GLY A 109 11.12 11.36 17.49
CA GLY A 109 9.81 10.78 17.21
C GLY A 109 9.64 10.40 15.75
N TYR A 110 8.44 9.94 15.37
CA TYR A 110 8.13 9.52 14.02
C TYR A 110 6.70 9.84 13.62
N ASN A 111 6.48 10.11 12.34
CA ASN A 111 5.18 9.98 11.70
C ASN A 111 5.26 8.83 10.69
N VAL A 112 4.25 7.95 10.74
CA VAL A 112 4.17 6.76 9.88
C VAL A 112 2.78 6.72 9.27
N GLY A 113 2.68 6.53 7.96
CA GLY A 113 1.39 6.47 7.29
C GLY A 113 1.49 6.36 5.78
N ALA A 114 0.33 6.17 5.14
CA ALA A 114 0.19 6.21 3.69
C ALA A 114 -0.84 7.27 3.32
N ASN A 115 -0.61 7.94 2.19
CA ASN A 115 -1.63 8.71 1.52
C ASN A 115 -2.35 7.81 0.52
N VAL A 116 -3.68 7.89 0.46
CA VAL A 116 -4.51 7.02 -0.38
C VAL A 116 -5.39 7.86 -1.29
N GLY A 117 -5.20 7.69 -2.59
CA GLY A 117 -5.90 8.43 -3.63
C GLY A 117 -5.49 9.90 -3.71
N LEU A 118 -5.91 10.55 -4.81
CA LEU A 118 -5.54 11.92 -5.12
C LEU A 118 -5.88 12.90 -3.99
N TYR A 119 -7.12 12.84 -3.48
CA TYR A 119 -7.59 13.72 -2.40
C TYR A 119 -7.05 13.33 -1.01
N GLY A 120 -6.48 12.13 -0.87
CA GLY A 120 -5.69 11.76 0.30
C GLY A 120 -4.24 12.25 0.23
N GLY A 121 -3.84 12.94 -0.85
CA GLY A 121 -2.48 13.44 -1.05
C GLY A 121 -1.52 12.44 -1.70
N GLN A 122 -2.04 11.37 -2.31
CA GLN A 122 -1.20 10.40 -3.02
C GLN A 122 -0.81 10.96 -4.40
N THR A 123 0.49 11.12 -4.64
CA THR A 123 1.03 11.69 -5.89
C THR A 123 1.54 10.60 -6.84
N VAL A 124 2.09 9.51 -6.30
CA VAL A 124 2.46 8.31 -7.07
C VAL A 124 1.45 7.21 -6.79
N MET A 125 0.75 6.75 -7.83
CA MET A 125 -0.29 5.71 -7.75
C MET A 125 0.31 4.29 -7.63
N HIS A 126 1.31 4.16 -6.77
CA HIS A 126 1.89 2.92 -6.28
C HIS A 126 2.00 3.07 -4.77
N CYS A 127 1.42 2.15 -4.01
CA CYS A 127 1.38 2.17 -2.56
C CYS A 127 2.76 2.47 -1.97
N HIS A 128 2.85 3.51 -1.16
CA HIS A 128 4.06 3.86 -0.44
C HIS A 128 3.68 4.29 0.97
N LEU A 129 4.35 3.69 1.95
CA LEU A 129 4.27 4.11 3.33
C LEU A 129 5.45 5.03 3.63
N HIS A 130 5.14 6.15 4.24
CA HIS A 130 6.09 7.10 4.77
C HIS A 130 6.55 6.65 6.16
N LEU A 131 7.85 6.65 6.38
CA LEU A 131 8.49 6.63 7.69
C LEU A 131 9.27 7.95 7.82
N ILE A 132 8.66 8.92 8.50
CA ILE A 132 9.16 10.29 8.62
C ILE A 132 9.72 10.48 10.04
N PRO A 133 11.04 10.61 10.21
CA PRO A 133 11.63 10.92 11.50
C PRO A 133 11.24 12.34 11.94
N ARG A 134 11.07 12.58 13.23
CA ARG A 134 10.72 13.89 13.80
C ARG A 134 11.76 14.30 14.82
N TYR A 135 12.05 15.59 14.86
CA TYR A 135 13.11 16.16 15.69
C TYR A 135 12.57 17.27 16.56
N ARG A 136 13.09 17.38 17.78
CA ARG A 136 12.73 18.48 18.68
C ARG A 136 12.99 19.82 18.00
N GLY A 137 11.94 20.60 17.82
CA GLY A 137 12.00 21.94 17.21
C GLY A 137 11.76 21.97 15.69
N ASP A 138 11.50 20.83 15.04
CA ASP A 138 11.12 20.80 13.62
C ASP A 138 9.72 21.36 13.34
N ASP A 139 8.82 21.28 14.33
CA ASP A 139 7.52 21.91 14.38
C ASP A 139 7.39 22.59 15.75
N PRO A 140 7.14 23.92 15.81
CA PRO A 140 6.98 24.64 17.08
C PRO A 140 5.78 24.14 17.90
N ASN A 141 4.85 23.40 17.30
CA ASN A 141 3.71 22.79 17.97
C ASN A 141 3.46 21.38 17.40
N PRO A 142 4.10 20.31 17.88
CA PRO A 142 3.94 18.98 17.30
C PRO A 142 2.54 18.35 17.53
N ALA A 143 1.74 18.91 18.45
CA ALA A 143 0.39 18.41 18.71
C ALA A 143 -0.47 18.52 17.44
N GLY A 144 -1.05 17.39 17.02
CA GLY A 144 -1.70 17.27 15.71
C GLY A 144 -1.10 16.17 14.85
N GLY A 145 0.23 16.05 14.86
CA GLY A 145 0.98 15.05 14.10
C GLY A 145 0.57 15.02 12.63
N ILE A 146 0.21 13.83 12.14
CA ILE A 146 -0.23 13.59 10.75
C ILE A 146 -1.37 14.53 10.29
N ARG A 147 -2.22 15.02 11.18
CA ARG A 147 -3.34 15.91 10.84
C ARG A 147 -2.90 17.30 10.38
N LYS A 148 -1.63 17.66 10.60
CA LYS A 148 -1.04 18.92 10.15
C LYS A 148 -0.43 18.85 8.76
N MET A 149 -0.26 17.65 8.21
CA MET A 149 0.24 17.44 6.85
C MET A 149 -0.87 17.62 5.79
N LEU A 150 -1.85 18.49 6.06
CA LEU A 150 -2.81 18.88 5.04
C LEU A 150 -2.06 19.71 3.98
N PRO A 151 -2.30 19.50 2.68
CA PRO A 151 -1.67 20.30 1.65
C PRO A 151 -2.11 21.75 1.82
N ASN A 152 -1.20 22.60 2.30
CA ASN A 152 -1.34 24.04 2.14
C ASN A 152 -1.12 24.34 0.66
N GLY A 153 -2.20 24.33 -0.12
CA GLY A 153 -2.28 24.92 -1.46
C GLY A 153 -1.11 24.65 -2.40
N GLN A 154 -0.78 23.39 -2.66
CA GLN A 154 -0.07 23.10 -3.92
C GLN A 154 -1.09 23.21 -5.04
N GLU A 155 -0.98 24.26 -5.86
CA GLU A 155 -1.69 24.33 -7.12
C GLU A 155 -1.24 23.16 -8.00
N PHE A 156 -2.22 22.39 -8.48
CA PHE A 156 -1.98 21.40 -9.52
C PHE A 156 -1.59 22.15 -10.79
N ALA A 157 -0.37 21.94 -11.28
CA ALA A 157 0.04 22.34 -12.63
C ALA A 157 -0.55 21.38 -13.68
#